data_AF-A0A383F124-F1
#
_entry.id   AF-A0A383F124-F1
#
_cell.length_a   1.000
_cell.length_b   1.000
_cell.length_c   1.000
_cell.angle_alpha   90.00
_cell.angle_beta   90.00
_cell.angle_gamma   90.00
#
_symmetry.space_group_name_H-M   'P 1'
#
loop_
_entity.id
_entity.type
_entity.pdbx_description
1 polymer ?
#
loop_
_entity_poly.entity_id
_entity_poly.type
_entity_poly.pdbx_seq_one_letter_code
_entity_poly.pdbx_strand_id
1 'polypeptide(L)' 'MSFYTNVLQWGNTLLVREVKNGQRQNSRIRYSPTLFSPVKQHTGYKTLDGQHVLPQMFDTMKE' A
#
# COMPACT_ATOMS: atom_id res chain seq x y z
N MET A 1 -1.72 -21.31 -2.01
CA MET A 1 -1.44 -19.96 -2.54
C MET A 1 -2.53 -19.02 -2.06
N SER A 2 -2.18 -17.79 -1.69
CA SER A 2 -3.14 -16.78 -1.24
C SER A 2 -3.24 -15.67 -2.26
N PHE A 3 -4.45 -15.25 -2.60
CA PHE A 3 -4.67 -14.20 -3.60
C PHE A 3 -5.96 -13.42 -3.31
N TYR A 4 -5.98 -12.14 -3.66
CA TYR A 4 -7.17 -11.31 -3.56
C TYR A 4 -8.13 -11.61 -4.71
N THR A 5 -9.41 -11.39 -4.45
CA THR A 5 -10.48 -11.44 -5.45
C THR A 5 -11.16 -10.08 -5.61
N ASN A 6 -11.16 -9.28 -4.54
CA ASN A 6 -11.66 -7.90 -4.57
C ASN A 6 -11.01 -7.07 -3.45
N VAL A 7 -10.69 -5.82 -3.75
CA VAL A 7 -10.16 -4.85 -2.78
C VAL A 7 -10.89 -3.53 -3.01
N LEU A 8 -11.49 -2.98 -1.95
CA LEU A 8 -12.17 -1.69 -1.98
C LEU A 8 -11.69 -0.80 -0.84
N GLN A 9 -11.45 0.48 -1.12
CA GLN A 9 -11.21 1.47 -0.08
C GLN A 9 -12.54 1.91 0.55
N TRP A 10 -12.60 1.92 1.88
CA TRP A 10 -13.69 2.48 2.65
C TRP A 10 -13.13 3.31 3.82
N GLY A 11 -13.10 4.63 3.63
CA GLY A 11 -12.42 5.56 4.54
C GLY A 11 -10.94 5.21 4.68
N ASN A 12 -10.48 5.03 5.92
CA ASN A 12 -9.11 4.64 6.27
C ASN A 12 -8.90 3.10 6.30
N THR A 13 -9.83 2.33 5.74
CA THR A 13 -9.74 0.86 5.72
C THR A 13 -9.87 0.27 4.32
N LEU A 14 -9.16 -0.83 4.06
CA LEU A 14 -9.38 -1.68 2.90
C LEU A 14 -10.33 -2.82 3.27
N LEU A 15 -11.37 -3.01 2.47
CA LEU A 15 -12.24 -4.18 2.50
C LEU A 15 -11.70 -5.17 1.47
N VAL A 16 -11.17 -6.30 1.95
CA VAL A 16 -10.50 -7.29 1.11
C VAL A 16 -11.29 -8.59 1.12
N ARG A 17 -11.61 -9.10 -0.07
CA ARG A 17 -12.04 -10.48 -0.27
C ARG A 17 -10.89 -11.26 -0.85
N GLU A 18 -10.51 -12.37 -0.22
CA GLU A 18 -9.35 -13.16 -0.63
C GLU A 18 -9.61 -14.66 -0.51
N VAL A 19 -8.80 -15.45 -1.20
CA VAL A 19 -8.66 -16.88 -0.95
C VAL A 19 -7.36 -17.07 -0.19
N LYS A 20 -7.43 -17.57 1.04
CA LYS A 20 -6.28 -17.83 1.91
C LYS A 20 -6.35 -19.28 2.36
N ASN A 21 -5.28 -20.05 2.11
CA ASN A 21 -5.22 -21.49 2.34
C ASN A 21 -6.39 -22.28 1.72
N GLY A 22 -6.82 -21.88 0.51
CA GLY A 22 -7.93 -22.52 -0.21
C GLY A 22 -9.33 -22.12 0.26
N GLN A 23 -9.45 -21.29 1.31
CA GLN A 23 -10.74 -20.83 1.84
C GLN A 23 -10.99 -19.36 1.51
N ARG A 24 -12.24 -19.03 1.17
CA ARG A 24 -12.68 -17.64 0.97
C ARG A 24 -12.78 -16.93 2.31
N GLN A 25 -12.16 -15.75 2.42
CA GLN A 25 -12.15 -14.93 3.63
C GLN A 25 -12.42 -13.46 3.28
N ASN A 26 -13.02 -12.74 4.23
CA ASN A 26 -13.28 -11.31 4.14
C ASN A 26 -12.54 -10.61 5.30
N SER A 27 -11.74 -9.59 4.98
CA SER A 27 -10.88 -8.88 5.92
C SER A 27 -11.13 -7.38 5.85
N ARG A 28 -11.04 -6.69 6.99
CA ARG A 28 -11.02 -5.22 7.07
C ARG A 28 -9.67 -4.78 7.61
N ILE A 29 -8.87 -4.12 6.77
CA ILE A 29 -7.48 -3.78 7.07
C ILE A 29 -7.36 -2.27 7.27
N ARG A 30 -6.82 -1.82 8.40
CA ARG A 30 -6.36 -0.44 8.55
C ARG A 30 -5.04 -0.31 7.80
N TYR A 31 -5.03 0.44 6.72
CA TYR A 31 -3.87 0.54 5.84
C TYR A 31 -3.15 1.87 6.04
N SER A 32 -1.83 1.78 6.22
CA SER A 32 -0.92 2.90 6.42
C SER A 32 -0.04 3.01 5.17
N PRO A 33 -0.35 3.93 4.23
CA PRO A 33 0.34 3.98 2.95
C PRO A 33 1.76 4.54 3.10
N THR A 34 2.59 4.23 2.11
CA THR A 34 3.91 4.88 1.92
C THR A 34 3.88 5.64 0.60
N LEU A 35 4.08 6.95 0.65
CA LEU A 35 4.24 7.80 -0.55
C LEU A 35 5.70 8.24 -0.67
N PHE A 36 6.03 8.92 -1.77
CA PHE A 36 7.40 9.28 -2.10
C PHE A 36 7.50 10.73 -2.55
N SER A 37 8.53 11.43 -2.09
CA SER A 37 8.84 12.81 -2.48
C SER A 37 10.23 12.93 -3.11
N PRO A 38 10.43 13.77 -4.14
CA PRO A 38 11.74 13.97 -4.76
C PRO A 38 12.77 14.56 -3.79
N VAL A 39 14.00 14.04 -3.84
CA VAL A 39 15.13 14.55 -3.03
C VAL A 39 16.41 14.61 -3.86
N LYS A 40 17.33 15.51 -3.47
CA LYS A 40 18.63 15.66 -4.15
C LYS A 40 19.68 14.64 -3.70
N GLN A 41 19.53 14.13 -2.48
CA GLN A 41 20.47 13.15 -1.92
C GLN A 41 20.22 11.77 -2.51
N HIS A 42 21.26 10.95 -2.56
CA HIS A 42 21.13 9.55 -2.98
C HIS A 42 20.28 8.77 -1.97
N THR A 43 19.29 8.05 -2.48
CA THR A 43 18.41 7.16 -1.70
C THR A 43 18.31 5.79 -2.38
N GLY A 44 17.85 4.78 -1.63
CA GLY A 44 17.60 3.43 -2.16
C GLY A 44 16.37 3.31 -3.08
N TYR A 45 15.63 4.39 -3.29
CA TYR A 45 14.43 4.43 -4.12
C TYR A 45 14.58 5.46 -5.24
N LYS A 46 14.07 5.12 -6.43
CA LYS A 46 14.12 5.98 -7.61
C LYS A 46 12.80 5.98 -8.35
N THR A 47 12.50 7.08 -9.04
CA THR A 47 11.45 7.11 -10.06
C THR A 47 11.86 6.30 -11.29
N LEU A 48 10.93 6.08 -12.23
CA LEU A 48 11.22 5.44 -13.51
C LEU A 48 12.26 6.23 -14.33
N ASP A 49 12.31 7.55 -14.15
CA ASP A 49 13.28 8.45 -14.78
C ASP A 49 14.62 8.55 -14.02
N GLY A 50 14.78 7.77 -12.93
CA GLY A 50 16.02 7.67 -12.17
C GLY A 50 16.25 8.75 -11.11
N GLN A 51 15.29 9.65 -10.87
CA GLN A 51 15.39 10.65 -9.82
C GLN A 51 15.26 10.02 -8.43
N HIS A 52 16.06 10.49 -7.47
CA HIS A 52 16.02 10.01 -6.10
C HIS A 52 14.77 10.47 -5.37
N VAL A 53 14.16 9.55 -4.61
CA VAL A 53 12.96 9.84 -3.80
C VAL A 53 13.11 9.30 -2.38
N LEU A 54 12.43 9.94 -1.43
CA LEU A 54 12.38 9.52 -0.03
C LEU A 54 10.99 8.95 0.29
N PRO A 55 10.88 7.76 0.90
CA PRO A 55 9.61 7.24 1.38
C PRO A 55 9.12 8.02 2.60
N GLN A 56 7.83 8.30 2.64
CA GLN A 56 7.12 8.87 3.78
C GLN A 56 5.93 7.97 4.11
N MET A 57 5.90 7.47 5.34
CA MET A 57 4.78 6.69 5.87
C MET A 57 3.73 7.63 6.45
N PHE A 58 2.46 7.28 6.24
CA PHE A 58 1.30 7.97 6.81
C PHE A 58 0.55 7.00 7.70
N ASP A 59 -0.04 7.49 8.79
CA ASP A 59 -0.74 6.61 9.75
C ASP A 59 -2.02 6.06 9.12
N THR A 60 -2.68 6.88 8.30
CA THR A 60 -3.92 6.52 7.60
C THR A 60 -3.93 6.95 6.14
N MET A 61 -4.85 6.39 5.35
CA MET A 61 -5.02 6.75 3.93
C MET A 61 -5.56 8.17 3.67
N LYS A 62 -6.08 8.86 4.69
CA LYS A 62 -6.67 10.21 4.53
C LYS A 62 -5.67 11.34 4.77
N GLU A 63 -4.63 11.09 5.56
CA GLU A 63 -3.53 12.04 5.80
C GLU A 63 -2.76 12.32 4.51
#